data_AF-A0A0D6XT13-F1
#
_entry.id   AF-A0A0D6XT13-F1
#
_cell.length_a   1.000
_cell.length_b   1.000
_cell.length_c   1.000
_cell.angle_alpha   90.00
_cell.angle_beta   90.00
_cell.angle_gamma   90.00
#
_symmetry.space_group_name_H-M   'P 1'
#
loop_
_entity.id
_entity.type
_entity.pdbx_description
1 polymer ?
#
loop_
_entity_poly.entity_id
_entity_poly.type
_entity_poly.pdbx_seq_one_letter_code
_entity_poly.pdbx_strand_id
1 'polypeptide(L)'
;MITITKQLEGKYTNFVKPIEDYIKWLNSYRHFKKPIEIILHDHPILSYGYLCDCHVDMKDRKIYYSLYGIEQGIKKRKKSKQDAFISVVFDVFGDLALQLSKFYMIDQDNCDIHEYIRQYEEYEKRMYQEKEAMVHQHIYMTPAYQKYLKHGLKIKFKKEIPKRIVEAMQLFETFLHQQMTFPIRVTVTFTKKSLKDCDGYFVLPHHSSDYPKIKVSLQDYQRIKKKHGTYTAVLNTLEILAHELGHYHEYINGKWFEDEIQSETYADQFEQNIIQLFIDDVYAPFFRKKYGNDRV
;
A
#
# COMPACT_ATOMS: atom_id res chain seq x y z
N MET A 1 8.91 -19.53 -7.13
CA MET A 1 8.87 -18.93 -8.48
C MET A 1 7.51 -19.22 -9.11
N ILE A 2 6.83 -18.19 -9.60
CA ILE A 2 5.55 -18.31 -10.31
C ILE A 2 5.84 -18.42 -11.81
N THR A 3 5.17 -19.35 -12.49
CA THR A 3 5.29 -19.57 -13.93
C THR A 3 3.93 -19.47 -14.62
N ILE A 4 3.93 -19.18 -15.92
CA ILE A 4 2.72 -19.10 -16.73
C ILE A 4 2.78 -20.12 -17.86
N THR A 5 1.76 -20.97 -17.94
CA THR A 5 1.47 -21.86 -19.06
C THR A 5 0.26 -21.30 -19.82
N LYS A 6 0.36 -21.19 -21.15
CA LYS A 6 -0.69 -20.61 -22.00
C LYS A 6 -1.38 -21.71 -22.80
N GLN A 7 -2.69 -21.81 -22.66
CA GLN A 7 -3.58 -22.72 -23.41
C GLN A 7 -4.69 -21.88 -24.05
N LEU A 8 -4.30 -21.02 -25.00
CA LEU A 8 -5.17 -19.98 -25.57
C LEU A 8 -5.21 -20.08 -27.10
N GLU A 9 -6.36 -19.82 -27.71
CA GLU A 9 -6.54 -19.81 -29.17
C GLU A 9 -6.06 -18.50 -29.87
N GLY A 10 -5.19 -17.71 -29.22
CA GLY A 10 -4.51 -16.55 -29.82
C GLY A 10 -5.24 -15.20 -29.79
N LYS A 11 -6.53 -15.14 -29.44
CA LYS A 11 -7.31 -13.88 -29.40
C LYS A 11 -7.07 -12.99 -28.15
N TYR A 12 -6.31 -13.46 -27.17
CA TYR A 12 -6.15 -12.81 -25.86
C TYR A 12 -4.80 -12.14 -25.61
N THR A 13 -3.97 -11.99 -26.63
CA THR A 13 -2.58 -11.50 -26.51
C THR A 13 -2.48 -10.17 -25.74
N ASN A 14 -3.46 -9.28 -25.92
CA ASN A 14 -3.51 -7.98 -25.24
C ASN A 14 -3.69 -8.09 -23.71
N PHE A 15 -4.30 -9.17 -23.20
CA PHE A 15 -4.44 -9.41 -21.76
C PHE A 15 -3.28 -10.23 -21.20
N VAL A 16 -2.72 -11.14 -22.01
CA VAL A 16 -1.61 -12.00 -21.59
C VAL A 16 -0.40 -11.17 -21.20
N LYS A 17 -0.03 -10.16 -21.99
CA LYS A 17 1.18 -9.36 -21.74
C LYS A 17 1.14 -8.62 -20.39
N PRO A 18 0.07 -7.89 -20.02
CA PRO A 18 -0.08 -7.34 -18.67
C PRO A 18 0.04 -8.38 -17.55
N ILE A 19 -0.55 -9.57 -17.73
CA ILE A 19 -0.46 -10.66 -16.74
C ILE A 19 0.98 -11.14 -16.58
N GLU A 20 1.69 -11.35 -17.69
CA GLU A 20 3.10 -11.74 -17.65
C GLU A 20 3.98 -10.71 -16.94
N ASP A 21 3.75 -9.42 -17.22
CA ASP A 21 4.49 -8.33 -16.58
C ASP A 21 4.18 -8.27 -15.08
N TYR A 22 2.93 -8.52 -14.68
CA TYR A 22 2.55 -8.64 -13.27
C TYR A 22 3.23 -9.82 -12.56
N ILE A 23 3.22 -11.01 -13.18
CA ILE A 23 3.88 -12.19 -12.60
C ILE A 23 5.41 -12.01 -12.53
N LYS A 24 6.01 -11.34 -13.53
CA LYS A 24 7.43 -10.97 -13.48
C LYS A 24 7.72 -10.02 -12.32
N TRP A 25 6.86 -9.03 -12.11
CA TRP A 25 6.96 -8.13 -10.97
C TRP A 25 6.85 -8.92 -9.65
N LEU A 26 5.85 -9.78 -9.49
CA LEU A 26 5.68 -10.62 -8.29
C LEU A 26 6.92 -11.46 -8.00
N ASN A 27 7.51 -12.13 -9.00
CA ASN A 27 8.74 -12.89 -8.82
C ASN A 27 9.94 -12.04 -8.37
N SER A 28 9.91 -10.72 -8.58
CA SER A 28 10.96 -9.79 -8.16
C SER A 28 10.75 -9.23 -6.75
N TYR A 29 9.48 -9.12 -6.31
CA TYR A 29 9.10 -8.42 -5.07
C TYR A 29 8.38 -9.29 -4.03
N ARG A 30 8.09 -10.56 -4.35
CA ARG A 30 7.47 -11.53 -3.45
C ARG A 30 8.22 -12.86 -3.50
N HIS A 31 8.58 -13.35 -2.31
CA HIS A 31 9.30 -14.59 -2.18
C HIS A 31 8.35 -15.76 -1.87
N PHE A 32 8.08 -16.59 -2.89
CA PHE A 32 7.33 -17.85 -2.71
C PHE A 32 8.32 -19.00 -2.53
N LYS A 33 8.19 -19.75 -1.43
CA LYS A 33 9.10 -20.85 -1.06
C LYS A 33 8.98 -22.05 -2.00
N LYS A 34 7.78 -22.31 -2.54
CA LYS A 34 7.55 -23.40 -3.51
C LYS A 34 7.04 -22.85 -4.86
N PRO A 35 7.24 -23.57 -5.98
CA PRO A 35 6.75 -23.13 -7.26
C PRO A 35 5.22 -23.07 -7.31
N ILE A 36 4.71 -22.17 -8.16
CA ILE A 36 3.28 -22.02 -8.46
C ILE A 36 3.15 -21.94 -9.98
N GLU A 37 2.21 -22.68 -10.55
CA GLU A 37 1.91 -22.62 -11.99
C GLU A 37 0.57 -21.92 -12.22
N ILE A 38 0.55 -20.92 -13.09
CA ILE A 38 -0.67 -20.28 -13.58
C ILE A 38 -0.95 -20.77 -14.99
N ILE A 39 -2.08 -21.44 -15.19
CA ILE A 39 -2.54 -21.92 -16.48
C ILE A 39 -3.58 -20.93 -17.00
N LEU A 40 -3.19 -20.12 -17.98
CA LEU A 40 -4.10 -19.21 -18.68
C LEU A 40 -4.82 -19.97 -19.79
N HIS A 41 -6.14 -20.00 -19.75
CA HIS A 41 -6.96 -20.64 -20.78
C HIS A 41 -8.18 -19.80 -21.13
N ASP A 42 -8.96 -20.21 -22.13
CA ASP A 42 -10.13 -19.47 -22.63
C ASP A 42 -11.44 -20.27 -22.62
N HIS A 43 -11.45 -21.40 -21.91
CA HIS A 43 -12.65 -22.17 -21.62
C HIS A 43 -13.37 -21.68 -20.35
N PRO A 44 -14.71 -21.77 -20.28
CA PRO A 44 -15.45 -21.41 -19.08
C PRO A 44 -15.07 -22.30 -17.89
N ILE A 45 -14.97 -21.70 -16.70
CA ILE A 45 -14.85 -22.42 -15.43
C ILE A 45 -16.20 -22.36 -14.73
N LEU A 46 -16.76 -23.51 -14.37
CA LEU A 46 -18.00 -23.61 -13.61
C LEU A 46 -17.70 -24.12 -12.20
N SER A 47 -18.10 -23.33 -11.20
CA SER A 47 -18.04 -23.72 -9.78
C SER A 47 -19.42 -23.54 -9.15
N TYR A 48 -19.97 -24.62 -8.60
CA TYR A 48 -21.31 -24.64 -8.00
C TYR A 48 -22.43 -24.05 -8.90
N GLY A 49 -22.31 -24.22 -10.22
CA GLY A 49 -23.27 -23.71 -11.21
C GLY A 49 -23.06 -22.24 -11.62
N TYR A 50 -22.05 -21.56 -11.08
CA TYR A 50 -21.70 -20.19 -11.44
C TYR A 50 -20.45 -20.16 -12.33
N LEU A 51 -20.43 -19.23 -13.27
CA LEU A 51 -19.22 -18.93 -14.06
C LEU A 51 -18.21 -18.22 -13.16
N CYS A 52 -16.99 -18.74 -13.10
CA CYS A 52 -15.90 -18.18 -12.33
C CYS A 52 -14.72 -17.84 -13.24
N ASP A 53 -13.91 -16.86 -12.82
CA ASP A 53 -12.71 -16.47 -13.56
C ASP A 53 -11.51 -17.36 -13.18
N CYS A 54 -11.55 -18.02 -12.01
CA CYS A 54 -10.45 -18.87 -11.54
C CYS A 54 -10.91 -20.18 -10.88
N HIS A 55 -10.05 -21.20 -10.99
CA HIS A 55 -10.06 -22.42 -10.21
C HIS A 55 -8.67 -22.68 -9.65
N VAL A 56 -8.57 -23.16 -8.40
CA VAL A 56 -7.29 -23.34 -7.71
C VAL A 56 -7.14 -24.76 -7.23
N ASP A 57 -6.10 -25.43 -7.72
CA ASP A 57 -5.59 -26.66 -7.14
C ASP A 57 -4.54 -26.27 -6.09
N MET A 58 -4.97 -26.27 -4.83
CA MET A 58 -4.09 -25.91 -3.72
C MET A 58 -2.96 -26.94 -3.53
N LYS A 59 -3.23 -28.22 -3.81
CA LYS A 59 -2.30 -29.33 -3.58
C LYS A 59 -1.12 -29.26 -4.53
N ASP A 60 -1.42 -29.10 -5.82
CA ASP A 60 -0.40 -29.01 -6.87
C ASP A 60 0.08 -27.56 -7.10
N ARG A 61 -0.48 -26.60 -6.34
CA ARG A 61 -0.21 -25.16 -6.45
C ARG A 61 -0.41 -24.64 -7.87
N LYS A 62 -1.56 -24.99 -8.46
CA LYS A 62 -1.95 -24.56 -9.80
C LYS A 62 -3.14 -23.61 -9.74
N ILE A 63 -3.04 -22.51 -10.48
CA ILE A 63 -4.14 -21.56 -10.67
C ILE A 63 -4.56 -21.65 -12.13
N TYR A 64 -5.77 -22.13 -12.38
CA TYR A 64 -6.40 -22.10 -13.69
C TYR A 64 -7.16 -20.79 -13.80
N TYR A 65 -6.73 -19.89 -14.68
CA TYR A 65 -7.36 -18.60 -14.89
C TYR A 65 -7.95 -18.52 -16.28
N SER A 66 -9.26 -18.27 -16.35
CA SER A 66 -10.00 -18.20 -17.60
C SER A 66 -10.12 -16.78 -18.10
N LEU A 67 -9.75 -16.57 -19.36
CA LEU A 67 -10.02 -15.34 -20.11
C LEU A 67 -11.35 -15.43 -20.88
N TYR A 68 -12.15 -16.48 -20.64
CA TYR A 68 -13.45 -16.66 -21.28
C TYR A 68 -14.37 -15.47 -20.97
N GLY A 69 -14.91 -14.84 -22.01
CA GLY A 69 -15.86 -13.74 -21.84
C GLY A 69 -15.27 -12.41 -21.34
N ILE A 70 -13.96 -12.29 -21.17
CA ILE A 70 -13.29 -11.08 -20.64
C ILE A 70 -13.65 -9.79 -21.41
N GLU A 71 -13.89 -9.88 -22.72
CA GLU A 71 -14.33 -8.77 -23.57
C GLU A 71 -15.72 -8.23 -23.21
N GLN A 72 -16.60 -9.08 -22.65
CA GLN A 72 -17.89 -8.62 -22.13
C GLN A 72 -17.70 -7.68 -20.94
N GLY A 73 -16.65 -7.91 -20.13
CA GLY A 73 -16.23 -7.01 -19.05
C GLY A 73 -15.87 -5.62 -19.59
N ILE A 74 -15.15 -5.53 -20.70
CA ILE A 74 -14.87 -4.25 -21.37
C ILE A 74 -16.17 -3.57 -21.80
N LYS A 75 -17.06 -4.30 -22.49
CA LYS A 75 -18.33 -3.74 -23.00
C LYS A 75 -19.20 -3.16 -21.89
N LYS A 76 -19.28 -3.83 -20.73
CA LYS A 76 -20.01 -3.35 -19.54
C LYS A 76 -19.42 -2.07 -18.96
N ARG A 77 -18.09 -1.88 -19.03
CA ARG A 77 -17.34 -0.77 -18.39
C ARG A 77 -17.11 0.45 -19.27
N LYS A 78 -17.45 0.42 -20.57
CA LYS A 78 -17.35 1.56 -21.51
C LYS A 78 -18.12 2.83 -21.09
N LYS A 79 -18.92 2.79 -20.02
CA LYS A 79 -19.64 3.94 -19.44
C LYS A 79 -18.86 4.68 -18.35
N SER A 80 -17.67 4.24 -17.95
CA SER A 80 -16.87 4.85 -16.86
C SER A 80 -15.75 5.77 -17.36
N LYS A 81 -15.24 6.66 -16.49
CA LYS A 81 -14.14 7.61 -16.80
C LYS A 81 -12.76 6.95 -16.91
N GLN A 82 -12.60 5.72 -16.41
CA GLN A 82 -11.36 4.97 -16.51
C GLN A 82 -11.36 4.14 -17.80
N ASP A 83 -10.18 3.93 -18.39
CA ASP A 83 -10.02 3.06 -19.54
C ASP A 83 -10.58 1.67 -19.21
N ALA A 84 -11.65 1.28 -19.91
CA ALA A 84 -12.39 0.04 -19.65
C ALA A 84 -11.50 -1.20 -19.76
N PHE A 85 -10.47 -1.14 -20.61
CA PHE A 85 -9.47 -2.21 -20.71
C PHE A 85 -8.62 -2.30 -19.44
N ILE A 86 -8.11 -1.16 -18.95
CA ILE A 86 -7.28 -1.12 -17.74
C ILE A 86 -8.06 -1.59 -16.51
N SER A 87 -9.33 -1.22 -16.39
CA SER A 87 -10.17 -1.72 -15.28
C SER A 87 -10.29 -3.24 -15.30
N VAL A 88 -10.46 -3.84 -16.49
CA VAL A 88 -10.52 -5.31 -16.62
C VAL A 88 -9.18 -5.94 -16.26
N VAL A 89 -8.06 -5.36 -16.68
CA VAL A 89 -6.71 -5.85 -16.32
C VAL A 89 -6.49 -5.80 -14.80
N PHE A 90 -6.97 -4.76 -14.11
CA PHE A 90 -6.86 -4.67 -12.65
C PHE A 90 -7.72 -5.70 -11.92
N ASP A 91 -8.88 -6.06 -12.47
CA ASP A 91 -9.69 -7.15 -11.92
C ASP A 91 -8.95 -8.48 -12.02
N VAL A 92 -8.32 -8.75 -13.18
CA VAL A 92 -7.47 -9.95 -13.37
C VAL A 92 -6.33 -10.00 -12.36
N PHE A 93 -5.65 -8.86 -12.12
CA PHE A 93 -4.62 -8.79 -11.08
C PHE A 93 -5.20 -9.08 -9.70
N GLY A 94 -6.36 -8.53 -9.37
CA GLY A 94 -7.06 -8.77 -8.12
C GLY A 94 -7.40 -10.24 -7.87
N ASP A 95 -7.91 -10.92 -8.89
CA ASP A 95 -8.25 -12.34 -8.79
C ASP A 95 -7.01 -13.21 -8.60
N LEU A 96 -5.97 -12.98 -9.41
CA LEU A 96 -4.70 -13.71 -9.31
C LEU A 96 -4.01 -13.45 -7.97
N ALA A 97 -3.95 -12.19 -7.53
CA ALA A 97 -3.38 -11.80 -6.24
C ALA A 97 -4.08 -12.50 -5.08
N LEU A 98 -5.41 -12.66 -5.15
CA LEU A 98 -6.18 -13.32 -4.10
C LEU A 98 -5.85 -14.81 -4.00
N GLN A 99 -5.57 -15.48 -5.11
CA GLN A 99 -5.16 -16.89 -5.07
C GLN A 99 -3.69 -17.02 -4.65
N LEU A 100 -2.84 -16.12 -5.13
CA LEU A 100 -1.42 -16.10 -4.79
C LEU A 100 -1.18 -15.76 -3.31
N SER A 101 -1.98 -14.87 -2.71
CA SER A 101 -1.87 -14.53 -1.28
C SER A 101 -2.09 -15.75 -0.38
N LYS A 102 -2.92 -16.71 -0.79
CA LYS A 102 -3.10 -17.97 -0.05
C LYS A 102 -1.81 -18.77 0.00
N PHE A 103 -1.18 -18.98 -1.17
CA PHE A 103 0.10 -19.68 -1.25
C PHE A 103 1.23 -18.94 -0.57
N TYR A 104 1.20 -17.60 -0.64
CA TYR A 104 2.15 -16.74 0.02
C TYR A 104 2.10 -16.96 1.53
N MET A 105 0.92 -16.83 2.15
CA MET A 105 0.77 -17.03 3.60
C MET A 105 1.13 -18.45 4.06
N ILE A 106 0.73 -19.47 3.31
CA ILE A 106 1.10 -20.87 3.58
C ILE A 106 2.63 -21.02 3.61
N ASP A 107 3.32 -20.44 2.62
CA ASP A 107 4.77 -20.48 2.57
C ASP A 107 5.37 -19.80 3.78
N GLN A 108 4.88 -18.62 4.14
CA GLN A 108 5.52 -17.74 5.13
C GLN A 108 5.36 -18.25 6.54
N ASP A 109 4.15 -18.67 6.90
CA ASP A 109 3.84 -19.25 8.20
C ASP A 109 4.29 -20.73 8.29
N ASN A 110 4.82 -21.28 7.20
CA ASN A 110 5.34 -22.64 7.11
C ASN A 110 4.32 -23.72 7.52
N CYS A 111 3.05 -23.46 7.24
CA CYS A 111 1.94 -24.38 7.50
C CYS A 111 1.62 -25.23 6.26
N ASP A 112 0.75 -26.23 6.44
CA ASP A 112 0.21 -26.99 5.31
C ASP A 112 -1.20 -26.50 4.89
N ILE A 113 -1.69 -27.01 3.76
CA ILE A 113 -2.99 -26.61 3.20
C ILE A 113 -4.15 -26.96 4.15
N HIS A 114 -4.06 -28.08 4.87
CA HIS A 114 -5.10 -28.50 5.80
C HIS A 114 -5.15 -27.59 7.03
N GLU A 115 -4.00 -27.17 7.53
CA GLU A 115 -3.87 -26.20 8.60
C GLU A 115 -4.42 -24.83 8.18
N TYR A 116 -4.00 -24.33 7.02
CA TYR A 116 -4.53 -23.08 6.46
C TYR A 116 -6.06 -23.10 6.32
N ILE A 117 -6.64 -24.19 5.79
CA ILE A 117 -8.10 -24.32 5.63
C ILE A 117 -8.79 -24.34 6.99
N ARG A 118 -8.24 -25.06 7.97
CA ARG A 118 -8.82 -25.18 9.32
C ARG A 118 -8.86 -23.84 10.05
N GLN A 119 -7.87 -22.98 9.80
CA GLN A 119 -7.70 -21.66 10.42
C GLN A 119 -8.07 -20.52 9.47
N TYR A 120 -8.86 -20.77 8.42
CA TYR A 120 -9.11 -19.77 7.37
C TYR A 120 -9.62 -18.42 7.91
N GLU A 121 -10.46 -18.43 8.95
CA GLU A 121 -10.98 -17.20 9.57
C GLU A 121 -9.87 -16.30 10.15
N GLU A 122 -8.80 -16.91 10.67
CA GLU A 122 -7.63 -16.19 11.19
C GLU A 122 -6.79 -15.58 10.05
N TYR A 123 -6.75 -16.27 8.91
CA TYR A 123 -5.99 -15.87 7.74
C TYR A 123 -6.73 -14.90 6.81
N GLU A 124 -8.05 -14.88 6.83
CA GLU A 124 -8.85 -14.15 5.85
C GLU A 124 -8.44 -12.67 5.75
N LYS A 125 -8.31 -12.00 6.89
CA LYS A 125 -7.93 -10.59 6.92
C LYS A 125 -6.55 -10.35 6.31
N ARG A 126 -5.54 -11.14 6.72
CA ARG A 126 -4.17 -11.05 6.18
C ARG A 126 -4.15 -11.35 4.68
N MET A 127 -4.91 -12.36 4.23
CA MET A 127 -5.01 -12.73 2.83
C MET A 127 -5.50 -11.57 1.96
N TYR A 128 -6.55 -10.86 2.37
CA TYR A 128 -7.03 -9.70 1.63
C TYR A 128 -6.08 -8.50 1.70
N GLN A 129 -5.37 -8.31 2.82
CA GLN A 129 -4.33 -7.28 2.91
C GLN A 129 -3.18 -7.55 1.94
N GLU A 130 -2.70 -8.80 1.89
CA GLU A 130 -1.67 -9.23 0.93
C GLU A 130 -2.10 -9.06 -0.51
N LYS A 131 -3.34 -9.46 -0.84
CA LYS A 131 -3.93 -9.26 -2.15
C LYS A 131 -3.90 -7.79 -2.56
N GLU A 132 -4.45 -6.89 -1.74
CA GLU A 132 -4.49 -5.46 -2.07
C GLU A 132 -3.07 -4.88 -2.17
N ALA A 133 -2.16 -5.28 -1.29
CA ALA A 133 -0.76 -4.87 -1.33
C ALA A 133 -0.08 -5.29 -2.65
N MET A 134 -0.20 -6.55 -3.06
CA MET A 134 0.40 -7.04 -4.31
C MET A 134 -0.13 -6.27 -5.53
N VAL A 135 -1.44 -6.03 -5.59
CA VAL A 135 -2.08 -5.34 -6.73
C VAL A 135 -1.68 -3.88 -6.76
N HIS A 136 -1.84 -3.16 -5.65
CA HIS A 136 -1.58 -1.73 -5.64
C HIS A 136 -0.08 -1.46 -5.80
N GLN A 137 0.78 -2.30 -5.21
CA GLN A 137 2.21 -2.20 -5.41
C GLN A 137 2.61 -2.31 -6.87
N HIS A 138 2.12 -3.35 -7.55
CA HIS A 138 2.36 -3.49 -8.98
C HIS A 138 1.84 -2.29 -9.79
N ILE A 139 0.61 -1.85 -9.52
CA ILE A 139 -0.03 -0.76 -10.27
C ILE A 139 0.82 0.52 -10.15
N TYR A 140 1.30 0.88 -8.96
CA TYR A 140 2.06 2.11 -8.82
C TYR A 140 3.51 1.99 -9.31
N MET A 141 4.14 0.82 -9.16
CA MET A 141 5.53 0.60 -9.60
C MET A 141 5.64 0.55 -11.11
N THR A 142 4.54 0.32 -11.81
CA THR A 142 4.52 0.17 -13.26
C THR A 142 4.25 1.52 -13.94
N PRO A 143 5.22 2.10 -14.67
CA PRO A 143 5.08 3.43 -15.27
C PRO A 143 3.86 3.56 -16.19
N ALA A 144 3.48 2.49 -16.88
CA ALA A 144 2.31 2.47 -17.77
C ALA A 144 0.98 2.78 -17.05
N TYR A 145 0.88 2.49 -15.75
CA TYR A 145 -0.32 2.68 -14.95
C TYR A 145 -0.31 3.96 -14.12
N GLN A 146 0.86 4.56 -13.87
CA GLN A 146 1.00 5.78 -13.07
C GLN A 146 0.16 6.96 -13.60
N LYS A 147 -0.04 7.05 -14.93
CA LYS A 147 -0.88 8.09 -15.55
C LYS A 147 -2.35 8.05 -15.13
N TYR A 148 -2.81 6.94 -14.55
CA TYR A 148 -4.18 6.78 -14.03
C TYR A 148 -4.28 7.07 -12.53
N LEU A 149 -3.15 7.36 -11.86
CA LEU A 149 -3.07 7.62 -10.43
C LEU A 149 -2.93 9.11 -10.14
N LYS A 150 -3.47 9.54 -9.00
CA LYS A 150 -3.14 10.84 -8.41
C LYS A 150 -1.83 10.73 -7.66
N HIS A 151 -1.02 11.77 -7.74
CA HIS A 151 0.27 11.90 -7.06
C HIS A 151 0.21 13.02 -5.99
N GLY A 152 1.26 13.10 -5.16
CA GLY A 152 1.49 14.21 -4.22
C GLY A 152 1.08 13.95 -2.77
N LEU A 153 1.73 14.65 -1.85
CA LEU A 153 1.32 14.72 -0.45
C LEU A 153 0.15 15.70 -0.31
N LYS A 154 -0.88 15.35 0.47
CA LYS A 154 -1.97 16.26 0.79
C LYS A 154 -2.23 16.30 2.29
N ILE A 155 -1.80 17.38 2.94
CA ILE A 155 -2.08 17.60 4.35
C ILE A 155 -3.39 18.38 4.53
N LYS A 156 -4.33 17.82 5.30
CA LYS A 156 -5.63 18.47 5.59
C LYS A 156 -5.67 19.03 7.00
N PHE A 157 -5.67 20.35 7.11
CA PHE A 157 -5.86 21.03 8.38
C PHE A 157 -7.33 21.33 8.65
N LYS A 158 -7.83 20.93 9.84
CA LYS A 158 -9.12 21.39 10.36
C LYS A 158 -8.93 22.71 11.11
N LYS A 159 -9.96 23.55 11.18
CA LYS A 159 -9.92 24.88 11.84
C LYS A 159 -9.39 24.85 13.28
N GLU A 160 -9.52 23.71 13.95
CA GLU A 160 -9.18 23.56 15.37
C GLU A 160 -7.72 23.12 15.63
N ILE A 161 -6.91 22.94 14.59
CA ILE A 161 -5.50 22.57 14.75
C ILE A 161 -4.71 23.80 15.21
N PRO A 162 -3.86 23.67 16.25
CA PRO A 162 -3.00 24.76 16.71
C PRO A 162 -2.18 25.37 15.58
N LYS A 163 -2.18 26.71 15.47
CA LYS A 163 -1.45 27.46 14.42
C LYS A 163 0.02 27.07 14.30
N ARG A 164 0.66 26.75 15.43
CA ARG A 164 2.07 26.32 15.48
C ARG A 164 2.31 24.99 14.76
N ILE A 165 1.38 24.04 14.88
CA ILE A 165 1.45 22.77 14.15
C ILE A 165 1.27 23.04 12.66
N VAL A 166 0.29 23.88 12.27
CA VAL A 166 0.05 24.21 10.85
C VAL A 166 1.31 24.81 10.21
N GLU A 167 1.95 25.78 10.87
CA GLU A 167 3.18 26.41 10.37
C GLU A 167 4.34 25.42 10.23
N ALA A 168 4.60 24.61 11.26
CA ALA A 168 5.68 23.62 11.21
C ALA A 168 5.42 22.54 10.14
N MET A 169 4.16 22.10 9.98
CA MET A 169 3.77 21.13 8.96
C MET A 169 3.91 21.68 7.54
N GLN A 170 3.65 22.97 7.31
CA GLN A 170 3.87 23.59 6.00
C GLN A 170 5.36 23.66 5.64
N LEU A 171 6.22 23.97 6.61
CA LEU A 171 7.67 23.89 6.43
C LEU A 171 8.10 22.45 6.14
N PHE A 172 7.59 21.49 6.90
CA PHE A 172 7.92 20.08 6.74
C PHE A 172 7.42 19.52 5.41
N GLU A 173 6.19 19.84 4.97
CA GLU A 173 5.66 19.47 3.65
C GLU A 173 6.55 19.98 2.52
N THR A 174 7.01 21.24 2.60
CA THR A 174 7.93 21.83 1.61
C THR A 174 9.26 21.08 1.59
N PHE A 175 9.81 20.77 2.77
CA PHE A 175 11.04 20.00 2.92
C PHE A 175 10.90 18.57 2.37
N LEU A 176 9.81 17.87 2.70
CA LEU A 176 9.55 16.51 2.21
C LEU A 176 9.51 16.44 0.69
N HIS A 177 8.94 17.44 0.03
CA HIS A 177 8.93 17.53 -1.43
C HIS A 177 10.33 17.70 -2.05
N GLN A 178 11.33 18.12 -1.29
CA GLN A 178 12.73 18.19 -1.71
C GLN A 178 13.48 16.87 -1.45
N GLN A 179 13.09 16.14 -0.40
CA GLN A 179 13.77 14.90 0.01
C GLN A 179 13.22 13.64 -0.64
N MET A 180 11.94 13.63 -1.01
CA MET A 180 11.31 12.44 -1.58
C MET A 180 10.19 12.76 -2.57
N THR A 181 9.87 11.77 -3.41
CA THR A 181 8.73 11.84 -4.33
C THR A 181 7.49 11.20 -3.72
N PHE A 182 6.32 11.67 -4.15
CA PHE A 182 5.03 11.10 -3.77
C PHE A 182 4.31 10.56 -5.03
N PRO A 183 4.76 9.41 -5.58
CA PRO A 183 4.25 8.88 -6.84
C PRO A 183 2.76 8.50 -6.76
N ILE A 184 2.28 8.18 -5.56
CA ILE A 184 0.86 7.99 -5.25
C ILE A 184 0.45 9.02 -4.22
N ARG A 185 -0.73 9.59 -4.41
CA ARG A 185 -1.27 10.55 -3.48
C ARG A 185 -1.49 9.92 -2.12
N VAL A 186 -0.93 10.53 -1.08
CA VAL A 186 -1.22 10.18 0.32
C VAL A 186 -1.87 11.38 1.00
N THR A 187 -2.95 11.14 1.74
CA THR A 187 -3.64 12.20 2.48
C THR A 187 -3.37 12.09 3.96
N VAL A 188 -2.80 13.14 4.55
CA VAL A 188 -2.56 13.26 5.99
C VAL A 188 -3.73 13.99 6.64
N THR A 189 -4.24 13.45 7.75
CA THR A 189 -5.30 14.06 8.56
C THR A 189 -4.95 14.01 10.03
N PHE A 190 -5.50 14.96 10.80
CA PHE A 190 -5.26 15.03 12.25
C PHE A 190 -6.54 14.81 13.05
N THR A 191 -6.41 14.18 14.21
CA THR A 191 -7.50 13.95 15.18
C THR A 191 -7.07 14.39 16.58
N LYS A 192 -8.01 14.86 17.39
CA LYS A 192 -7.77 15.13 18.83
C LYS A 192 -8.03 13.91 19.72
N LYS A 193 -8.69 12.88 19.16
CA LYS A 193 -9.01 11.64 19.86
C LYS A 193 -7.78 10.73 19.90
N SER A 194 -7.68 9.91 20.94
CA SER A 194 -6.80 8.76 20.95
C SER A 194 -7.01 7.93 19.70
N LEU A 195 -5.91 7.43 19.18
CA LEU A 195 -5.91 6.27 18.30
C LEU A 195 -5.71 5.03 19.18
N LYS A 196 -6.09 3.86 18.67
CA LYS A 196 -6.07 2.63 19.45
C LYS A 196 -4.65 2.09 19.47
N ASP A 197 -4.01 2.10 20.64
CA ASP A 197 -2.68 1.52 20.85
C ASP A 197 -1.52 2.23 20.11
N CYS A 198 -1.73 3.44 19.56
CA CYS A 198 -0.69 4.23 18.89
C CYS A 198 -1.05 5.72 18.81
N ASP A 199 -0.14 6.54 18.27
CA ASP A 199 -0.36 7.96 18.00
C ASP A 199 -0.50 8.31 16.50
N GLY A 200 -0.27 7.34 15.60
CA GLY A 200 -0.40 7.48 14.15
C GLY A 200 -0.86 6.19 13.48
N TYR A 201 -1.43 6.31 12.27
CA TYR A 201 -1.57 5.15 11.37
C TYR A 201 -1.34 5.53 9.92
N PHE A 202 -0.61 4.68 9.23
CA PHE A 202 -0.62 4.49 7.80
C PHE A 202 -1.67 3.44 7.42
N VAL A 203 -2.59 3.81 6.53
CA VAL A 203 -3.68 2.95 6.07
C VAL A 203 -3.52 2.69 4.58
N LEU A 204 -3.29 1.42 4.26
CA LEU A 204 -3.28 0.93 2.89
C LEU A 204 -4.66 1.11 2.24
N PRO A 205 -4.72 1.31 0.91
CA PRO A 205 -6.01 1.38 0.22
C PRO A 205 -6.72 0.01 0.29
N HIS A 206 -8.04 0.02 0.38
CA HIS A 206 -8.84 -1.22 0.37
C HIS A 206 -9.29 -1.62 -1.05
N HIS A 207 -9.25 -0.68 -1.98
CA HIS A 207 -9.64 -0.87 -3.37
C HIS A 207 -8.64 -0.17 -4.29
N SER A 208 -8.51 -0.65 -5.53
CA SER A 208 -7.60 -0.10 -6.54
C SER A 208 -7.86 1.37 -6.93
N SER A 209 -9.03 1.90 -6.59
CA SER A 209 -9.38 3.32 -6.80
C SER A 209 -9.16 4.21 -5.57
N ASP A 210 -8.84 3.60 -4.42
CA ASP A 210 -8.52 4.31 -3.19
C ASP A 210 -7.05 4.73 -3.14
N TYR A 211 -6.74 5.57 -2.17
CA TYR A 211 -5.41 6.12 -1.96
C TYR A 211 -4.99 5.92 -0.51
N PRO A 212 -3.69 5.71 -0.24
CA PRO A 212 -3.20 5.59 1.13
C PRO A 212 -3.54 6.83 1.95
N LYS A 213 -3.75 6.62 3.25
CA LYS A 213 -4.09 7.70 4.18
C LYS A 213 -3.18 7.60 5.39
N ILE A 214 -2.79 8.76 5.90
CA ILE A 214 -2.10 8.88 7.18
C ILE A 214 -3.02 9.63 8.14
N LYS A 215 -3.12 9.16 9.37
CA LYS A 215 -3.87 9.80 10.43
C LYS A 215 -3.00 9.96 11.66
N VAL A 216 -2.87 11.19 12.16
CA VAL A 216 -2.04 11.53 13.31
C VAL A 216 -2.91 12.01 14.47
N SER A 217 -2.66 11.49 15.66
CA SER A 217 -3.27 11.89 16.92
C SER A 217 -2.59 13.15 17.46
N LEU A 218 -3.40 14.08 17.96
CA LEU A 218 -2.96 15.29 18.69
C LEU A 218 -3.40 15.23 20.15
N GLN A 219 -3.81 14.05 20.65
CA GLN A 219 -4.33 13.90 22.01
C GLN A 219 -3.32 14.38 23.06
N ASP A 220 -2.07 13.95 22.92
CA ASP A 220 -1.02 14.21 23.89
C ASP A 220 -0.33 15.57 23.72
N TYR A 221 -0.65 16.30 22.64
CA TYR A 221 -0.06 17.59 22.33
C TYR A 221 -0.15 18.58 23.50
N GLN A 222 -1.32 18.73 24.14
CA GLN A 222 -1.47 19.68 25.26
C GLN A 222 -0.69 19.24 26.50
N ARG A 223 -0.62 17.93 26.76
CA ARG A 223 0.13 17.36 27.88
C ARG A 223 1.62 17.60 27.69
N ILE A 224 2.16 17.26 26.52
CA ILE A 224 3.57 17.45 26.17
C ILE A 224 3.91 18.94 26.19
N LYS A 225 3.06 19.78 25.61
CA LYS A 225 3.27 21.24 25.60
C LYS A 225 3.39 21.82 27.02
N LYS A 226 2.55 21.38 27.96
CA LYS A 226 2.58 21.85 29.35
C LYS A 226 3.86 21.41 30.07
N LYS A 227 4.36 20.21 29.79
CA LYS A 227 5.49 19.60 30.49
C LYS A 227 6.85 19.98 29.88
N HIS A 228 6.93 20.06 28.56
CA HIS A 228 8.19 20.16 27.80
C HIS A 228 8.24 21.36 26.84
N GLY A 229 7.19 22.20 26.83
CA GLY A 229 7.14 23.39 25.99
C GLY A 229 6.59 23.15 24.59
N THR A 230 6.40 24.25 23.86
CA THR A 230 5.74 24.22 22.54
C THR A 230 6.62 23.62 21.45
N TYR A 231 7.93 23.83 21.52
CA TYR A 231 8.88 23.28 20.54
C TYR A 231 8.80 21.75 20.50
N THR A 232 9.02 21.12 21.65
CA THR A 232 8.95 19.66 21.83
C THR A 232 7.60 19.07 21.45
N ALA A 233 6.50 19.74 21.81
CA ALA A 233 5.16 19.24 21.47
C ALA A 233 4.87 19.26 19.96
N VAL A 234 5.39 20.26 19.23
CA VAL A 234 5.28 20.32 17.77
C VAL A 234 6.18 19.28 17.12
N LEU A 235 7.43 19.16 17.59
CA LEU A 235 8.38 18.19 17.06
C LEU A 235 7.86 16.76 17.20
N ASN A 236 7.31 16.40 18.36
CA ASN A 236 6.68 15.11 18.56
C ASN A 236 5.54 14.80 17.59
N THR A 237 4.77 15.83 17.18
CA THR A 237 3.74 15.64 16.14
C THR A 237 4.34 15.37 14.76
N LEU A 238 5.51 15.97 14.46
CA LEU A 238 6.23 15.74 13.20
C LEU A 238 6.89 14.36 13.18
N GLU A 239 7.48 13.93 14.31
CA GLU A 239 8.03 12.59 14.54
C GLU A 239 6.98 11.51 14.23
N ILE A 240 5.80 11.59 14.84
CA ILE A 240 4.70 10.66 14.54
C ILE A 240 4.36 10.65 13.04
N LEU A 241 4.27 11.82 12.40
CA LEU A 241 3.99 11.87 10.95
C LEU A 241 5.14 11.24 10.13
N ALA A 242 6.38 11.49 10.51
CA ALA A 242 7.56 10.97 9.82
C ALA A 242 7.65 9.45 9.94
N HIS A 243 7.30 8.88 11.09
CA HIS A 243 7.14 7.44 11.29
C HIS A 243 6.14 6.85 10.28
N GLU A 244 4.93 7.40 10.21
CA GLU A 244 3.91 6.91 9.26
C GLU A 244 4.30 7.13 7.79
N LEU A 245 5.07 8.17 7.51
CA LEU A 245 5.68 8.38 6.19
C LEU A 245 6.75 7.33 5.89
N GLY A 246 7.39 6.74 6.91
CA GLY A 246 8.26 5.59 6.81
C GLY A 246 7.54 4.36 6.25
N HIS A 247 6.37 4.01 6.77
CA HIS A 247 5.53 2.95 6.19
C HIS A 247 5.06 3.28 4.78
N TYR A 248 4.67 4.54 4.50
CA TYR A 248 4.38 4.95 3.13
C TYR A 248 5.61 4.78 2.22
N HIS A 249 6.79 5.15 2.70
CA HIS A 249 8.04 5.03 1.96
C HIS A 249 8.42 3.58 1.70
N GLU A 250 8.29 2.69 2.69
CA GLU A 250 8.40 1.25 2.50
C GLU A 250 7.47 0.79 1.37
N TYR A 251 6.19 1.16 1.51
CA TYR A 251 5.13 0.74 0.62
C TYR A 251 5.38 1.15 -0.83
N ILE A 252 5.85 2.38 -1.12
CA ILE A 252 6.09 2.88 -2.49
C ILE A 252 7.42 2.41 -3.11
N ASN A 253 8.28 1.73 -2.34
CA ASN A 253 9.55 1.20 -2.84
C ASN A 253 9.50 -0.32 -3.05
N GLY A 254 8.30 -0.92 -3.04
CA GLY A 254 8.10 -2.36 -3.20
C GLY A 254 8.66 -3.19 -2.05
N LYS A 255 9.01 -2.55 -0.92
CA LYS A 255 9.33 -3.26 0.31
C LYS A 255 8.03 -3.73 0.93
N TRP A 256 8.03 -4.95 1.44
CA TRP A 256 6.88 -5.56 2.08
C TRP A 256 7.39 -6.51 3.16
N PHE A 257 7.41 -6.03 4.39
CA PHE A 257 7.77 -6.86 5.54
C PHE A 257 6.51 -7.52 6.10
N GLU A 258 6.51 -8.84 6.18
CA GLU A 258 5.45 -9.56 6.90
C GLU A 258 5.64 -9.53 8.42
N ASP A 259 6.89 -9.39 8.84
CA ASP A 259 7.25 -9.17 10.23
C ASP A 259 7.02 -7.69 10.57
N GLU A 260 5.96 -7.45 11.36
CA GLU A 260 5.63 -6.11 11.84
C GLU A 260 6.84 -5.43 12.49
N ILE A 261 7.70 -6.16 13.20
CA ILE A 261 8.90 -5.59 13.85
C ILE A 261 9.87 -5.00 12.83
N GLN A 262 10.02 -5.63 11.66
CA GLN A 262 10.88 -5.11 10.59
C GLN A 262 10.28 -3.87 9.93
N SER A 263 8.96 -3.85 9.72
CA SER A 263 8.23 -2.67 9.24
C SER A 263 8.37 -1.49 10.21
N GLU A 264 8.15 -1.72 11.51
CA GLU A 264 8.33 -0.69 12.55
C GLU A 264 9.78 -0.20 12.60
N THR A 265 10.76 -1.11 12.58
CA THR A 265 12.19 -0.74 12.56
C THR A 265 12.54 0.11 11.35
N TYR A 266 11.95 -0.20 10.18
CA TYR A 266 12.14 0.59 8.97
C TYR A 266 11.55 1.99 9.11
N ALA A 267 10.34 2.09 9.66
CA ALA A 267 9.67 3.36 9.92
C ALA A 267 10.44 4.23 10.92
N ASP A 268 10.93 3.65 12.02
CA ASP A 268 11.77 4.32 13.01
C ASP A 268 13.06 4.89 12.40
N GLN A 269 13.75 4.09 11.58
CA GLN A 269 14.97 4.55 10.91
C GLN A 269 14.68 5.68 9.92
N PHE A 270 13.58 5.58 9.18
CA PHE A 270 13.17 6.65 8.26
C PHE A 270 12.83 7.93 9.01
N GLU A 271 12.06 7.82 10.09
CA GLU A 271 11.68 8.92 10.99
C GLU A 271 12.91 9.66 11.51
N GLN A 272 13.83 8.94 12.16
CA GLN A 272 15.03 9.52 12.76
C GLN A 272 15.85 10.31 11.73
N ASN A 273 16.05 9.72 10.55
CA ASN A 273 16.82 10.35 9.49
C ASN A 273 16.13 11.61 8.95
N ILE A 274 14.84 11.53 8.62
CA ILE A 274 14.14 12.65 7.97
C ILE A 274 13.87 13.80 8.95
N ILE A 275 13.63 13.50 10.22
CA ILE A 275 13.43 14.50 11.27
C ILE A 275 14.75 15.20 11.59
N GLN A 276 15.85 14.46 11.73
CA GLN A 276 17.16 15.06 12.02
C GLN A 276 17.56 16.04 10.91
N LEU A 277 17.44 15.64 9.64
CA LEU A 277 17.69 16.52 8.48
C LEU A 277 16.76 17.75 8.49
N PHE A 278 15.48 17.57 8.78
CA PHE A 278 14.54 18.68 8.86
C PHE A 278 14.89 19.68 9.97
N ILE A 279 15.30 19.17 11.14
CA ILE A 279 15.70 20.01 12.28
C ILE A 279 16.91 20.86 11.90
N ASP A 280 17.94 20.23 11.35
CA ASP A 280 19.22 20.88 11.07
C ASP A 280 19.10 21.91 9.94
N ASP A 281 18.43 21.55 8.85
CA ASP A 281 18.39 22.36 7.64
C ASP A 281 17.30 23.43 7.66
N VAL A 282 16.19 23.18 8.35
CA VAL A 282 14.98 24.01 8.25
C VAL A 282 14.48 24.50 9.60
N TYR A 283 14.16 23.59 10.51
CA TYR A 283 13.34 23.93 11.67
C TYR A 283 14.10 24.69 12.74
N ALA A 284 15.31 24.27 13.12
CA ALA A 284 16.12 24.99 14.10
C ALA A 284 16.56 26.38 13.59
N PRO A 285 17.06 26.55 12.34
CA PRO A 285 17.34 27.87 11.78
C PRO A 285 16.10 28.79 11.77
N PHE A 286 14.95 28.27 11.33
CA PHE A 286 13.69 29.01 11.33
C PHE A 286 13.27 29.45 12.74
N PHE A 287 13.33 28.53 13.70
CA PHE A 287 12.89 28.78 15.06
C PHE A 287 13.79 29.81 15.76
N ARG A 288 15.12 29.69 15.63
CA ARG A 288 16.07 30.68 16.16
C ARG A 288 15.82 32.07 15.59
N LYS A 289 15.65 32.17 14.26
CA LYS A 289 15.37 33.44 13.57
C LYS A 289 14.08 34.11 14.04
N LYS A 290 13.04 33.32 14.32
CA LYS A 290 11.70 33.84 14.62
C LYS A 290 11.43 34.04 16.11
N TYR A 291 12.06 33.28 16.99
CA TYR A 291 11.73 33.23 18.42
C TYR A 291 12.92 33.46 19.36
N GLY A 292 14.14 33.64 18.83
CA GLY A 292 15.36 33.85 19.63
C GLY A 292 15.99 32.54 20.13
N ASN A 293 17.24 32.61 20.60
CA ASN A 293 18.03 31.45 21.04
C ASN A 293 17.58 30.86 22.38
N ASP A 294 16.88 31.62 23.23
CA ASP A 294 16.55 31.22 24.61
C ASP A 294 15.38 30.21 24.73
N ARG A 295 14.94 29.61 23.62
CA ARG A 295 13.75 28.74 23.57
C ARG A 295 13.93 27.46 22.74
N VAL A 296 15.16 27.17 22.32
CA VAL A 296 15.56 25.91 21.65
C VAL A 296 15.96 24.90 22.72
#